data_AF-A0A8S1ZI37-F1
#
_entry.id   AF-A0A8S1ZI37-F1
#
_cell.length_a   1.000
_cell.length_b   1.000
_cell.length_c   1.000
_cell.angle_alpha   90.00
_cell.angle_beta   90.00
_cell.angle_gamma   90.00
#
_symmetry.space_group_name_H-M   'P 1'
#
loop_
_entity.id
_entity.type
_entity.pdbx_description
1 polymer ?
#
loop_
_entity_poly.entity_id
_entity_poly.type
_entity_poly.pdbx_seq_one_letter_code
_entity_poly.pdbx_strand_id
1 'polypeptide(L)'
;MGIMSSTDQVSSKSKAVKGPLHVFMKKGGCEESYTACVGCDAQKDECREAFSMLEKCMKARSDYFEPYLALENARAEVMLREIDAFLHAKPKDRDEMFTKFMIRGDCKEAFMAWNDFCKEAKKNNKSCLHTPTMDTLFKCMKAHSDYYHPLLTVFKNAEEHFKKEIKALDTREGAEPDADANR
;
A
#
# COMPACT_ATOMS: atom_id res chain seq x y z
N MET A 1 -18.79 2.47 -49.00
CA MET A 1 -19.25 2.14 -47.64
C MET A 1 -18.28 1.11 -47.07
N GLY A 2 -17.32 1.55 -46.27
CA GLY A 2 -16.31 0.69 -45.67
C GLY A 2 -16.45 0.78 -44.15
N ILE A 3 -16.70 -0.37 -43.53
CA ILE A 3 -16.64 -0.55 -42.08
C ILE A 3 -15.22 -1.00 -41.76
N MET A 4 -14.58 -0.34 -40.78
CA MET A 4 -13.64 -0.88 -39.79
C MET A 4 -12.73 0.26 -39.31
N SER A 5 -12.91 0.69 -38.07
CA SER A 5 -11.76 1.15 -37.29
C SER A 5 -12.00 0.70 -35.86
N SER A 6 -11.45 -0.48 -35.58
CA SER A 6 -11.33 -1.06 -34.24
C SER A 6 -10.55 -0.08 -33.37
N THR A 7 -11.20 0.52 -32.38
CA THR A 7 -10.49 1.22 -31.31
C THR A 7 -9.81 0.17 -30.43
N ASP A 8 -8.49 0.26 -30.41
CA ASP A 8 -7.57 -0.51 -29.61
C ASP A 8 -8.05 -0.69 -28.17
N GLN A 9 -8.34 -1.94 -27.82
CA GLN A 9 -8.30 -2.37 -26.45
C GLN A 9 -6.87 -2.24 -25.95
N VAL A 10 -6.60 -1.19 -25.17
CA VAL A 10 -5.46 -1.19 -24.24
C VAL A 10 -5.80 -2.18 -23.13
N SER A 11 -5.61 -3.47 -23.44
CA SER A 11 -5.45 -4.52 -22.46
C SER A 11 -4.19 -4.20 -21.68
N SER A 12 -4.36 -3.51 -20.54
CA SER A 12 -3.35 -3.36 -19.51
C SER A 12 -3.03 -4.74 -18.96
N LYS A 13 -2.19 -5.48 -19.68
CA LYS A 13 -1.59 -6.73 -19.19
C LYS A 13 -0.89 -6.39 -17.89
N SER A 14 -1.40 -6.92 -16.78
CA SER A 14 -0.79 -6.85 -15.47
C SER A 14 0.70 -7.19 -15.61
N LYS A 15 1.56 -6.24 -15.25
CA LYS A 15 3.00 -6.49 -15.22
C LYS A 15 3.21 -7.68 -14.30
N ALA A 16 3.84 -8.75 -14.80
CA ALA A 16 4.20 -9.89 -13.97
C ALA A 16 5.00 -9.38 -12.77
N VAL A 17 4.39 -9.40 -11.59
CA VAL A 17 5.06 -9.03 -10.34
C VAL A 17 6.13 -10.11 -10.12
N LYS A 18 7.39 -9.76 -10.35
CA LYS A 18 8.53 -10.66 -10.21
C LYS A 18 9.41 -10.12 -9.09
N GLY A 19 9.80 -10.99 -8.15
CA GLY A 19 10.69 -10.66 -7.04
C GLY A 19 10.57 -11.69 -5.90
N PRO A 20 11.55 -11.78 -4.99
CA PRO A 20 11.52 -12.76 -3.91
C PRO A 20 10.31 -12.57 -2.97
N LEU A 21 9.93 -11.31 -2.68
CA LEU A 21 8.68 -11.01 -1.97
C LEU A 21 7.44 -11.60 -2.66
N HIS A 22 7.37 -11.58 -4.00
CA HIS A 22 6.24 -12.19 -4.71
C HIS A 22 6.20 -13.71 -4.53
N VAL A 23 7.38 -14.36 -4.50
CA VAL A 23 7.51 -15.79 -4.25
C VAL A 23 7.14 -16.12 -2.79
N PHE A 24 7.64 -15.34 -1.83
CA PHE A 24 7.31 -15.46 -0.41
C PHE A 24 5.80 -15.38 -0.18
N MET A 25 5.14 -14.37 -0.76
CA MET A 25 3.70 -14.15 -0.59
C MET A 25 2.86 -15.29 -1.16
N LYS A 26 3.30 -15.93 -2.25
CA LYS A 26 2.62 -17.11 -2.81
C LYS A 26 2.78 -18.37 -1.95
N LYS A 27 3.96 -18.61 -1.38
CA LYS A 27 4.24 -19.80 -0.55
C LYS A 27 3.51 -19.80 0.79
N GLY A 28 3.08 -18.65 1.30
CA GLY A 28 2.37 -18.53 2.58
C GLY A 28 0.93 -19.06 2.59
N GLY A 29 0.49 -19.71 1.51
CA GLY A 29 -0.85 -20.26 1.34
C GLY A 29 -1.99 -19.24 1.45
N CYS A 30 -1.69 -17.99 1.09
CA CYS A 30 -2.66 -16.94 0.74
C CYS A 30 -2.56 -16.60 -0.75
N GLU A 31 -2.11 -17.53 -1.59
CA GLU A 31 -1.80 -17.28 -3.01
C GLU A 31 -2.99 -16.75 -3.81
N GLU A 32 -4.19 -17.31 -3.62
CA GLU A 32 -5.38 -16.91 -4.36
C GLU A 32 -5.74 -15.45 -4.09
N SER A 33 -5.83 -15.07 -2.81
CA SER A 33 -6.13 -13.69 -2.40
C SER A 33 -5.00 -12.73 -2.76
N TYR A 34 -3.74 -13.17 -2.67
CA TYR A 34 -2.58 -12.38 -3.10
C TYR A 34 -2.59 -12.12 -4.61
N THR A 35 -2.81 -13.16 -5.42
CA THR A 35 -2.84 -13.05 -6.89
C THR A 35 -4.01 -12.18 -7.35
N ALA A 36 -5.18 -12.34 -6.72
CA ALA A 36 -6.32 -11.46 -6.93
C ALA A 36 -5.97 -10.01 -6.57
N CYS A 37 -5.28 -9.77 -5.45
CA CYS A 37 -4.90 -8.42 -5.03
C CYS A 37 -3.91 -7.75 -6.00
N VAL A 38 -2.85 -8.44 -6.42
CA VAL A 38 -1.81 -7.85 -7.29
C VAL A 38 -2.23 -7.74 -8.76
N GLY A 39 -3.16 -8.59 -9.20
CA GLY A 39 -3.68 -8.59 -10.55
C GLY A 39 -4.80 -7.58 -10.80
N CYS A 40 -5.23 -6.84 -9.77
CA CYS A 40 -6.45 -6.05 -9.83
C CYS A 40 -6.21 -4.57 -10.15
N ASP A 41 -7.13 -3.98 -10.93
CA ASP A 41 -7.16 -2.55 -11.21
C ASP A 41 -7.73 -1.80 -10.01
N ALA A 42 -6.92 -1.03 -9.28
CA ALA A 42 -7.25 -0.35 -8.01
C ALA A 42 -8.55 0.50 -7.97
N GLN A 43 -9.22 0.66 -9.11
CA GLN A 43 -10.53 1.29 -9.25
C GLN A 43 -11.72 0.36 -8.95
N LYS A 44 -11.53 -0.96 -8.82
CA LYS A 44 -12.62 -1.93 -8.63
C LYS A 44 -12.79 -2.36 -7.17
N ASP A 45 -14.04 -2.51 -6.76
CA ASP A 45 -14.43 -3.03 -5.44
C ASP A 45 -13.87 -4.43 -5.16
N GLU A 46 -13.72 -5.24 -6.21
CA GLU A 46 -13.08 -6.57 -6.18
C GLU A 46 -11.65 -6.51 -5.62
N CYS A 47 -10.88 -5.45 -5.90
CA CYS A 47 -9.51 -5.31 -5.39
C CYS A 47 -9.49 -5.07 -3.89
N ARG A 48 -10.43 -4.24 -3.42
CA ARG A 48 -10.58 -3.95 -1.99
C ARG A 48 -10.97 -5.22 -1.23
N GLU A 49 -11.85 -6.04 -1.82
CA GLU A 49 -12.23 -7.32 -1.24
C GLU A 49 -11.08 -8.33 -1.26
N ALA A 50 -10.34 -8.44 -2.37
CA ALA A 50 -9.14 -9.25 -2.46
C ALA A 50 -8.09 -8.86 -1.41
N PHE A 51 -7.85 -7.55 -1.21
CA PHE A 51 -6.96 -7.03 -0.18
C PHE A 51 -7.45 -7.40 1.23
N SER A 52 -8.73 -7.18 1.54
CA SER A 52 -9.30 -7.56 2.84
C SER A 52 -9.23 -9.07 3.10
N MET A 53 -9.39 -9.91 2.07
CA MET A 53 -9.22 -11.36 2.20
C MET A 53 -7.75 -11.76 2.41
N LEU A 54 -6.83 -11.10 1.71
CA LEU A 54 -5.39 -11.29 1.89
C LEU A 54 -4.96 -10.93 3.32
N GLU A 55 -5.36 -9.74 3.80
CA GLU A 55 -5.04 -9.27 5.16
C GLU A 55 -5.55 -10.26 6.22
N LYS A 56 -6.80 -10.73 6.10
CA LYS A 56 -7.37 -11.74 7.00
C LYS A 56 -6.57 -13.05 6.98
N CYS A 57 -6.20 -13.52 5.78
CA CYS A 57 -5.42 -14.74 5.62
C CYS A 57 -4.03 -14.62 6.26
N MET A 58 -3.33 -13.51 6.00
CA MET A 58 -2.01 -13.25 6.57
C MET A 58 -2.04 -13.14 8.09
N LYS A 59 -3.09 -12.52 8.65
CA LYS A 59 -3.27 -12.44 10.09
C LYS A 59 -3.52 -13.82 10.73
N ALA A 60 -4.33 -14.65 10.09
CA ALA A 60 -4.59 -16.02 10.54
C ALA A 60 -3.34 -16.92 10.47
N ARG A 61 -2.39 -16.57 9.59
CA ARG A 61 -1.12 -17.26 9.38
C ARG A 61 0.08 -16.38 9.75
N SER A 62 -0.07 -15.60 10.82
CA SER A 62 0.88 -14.56 11.20
C SER A 62 2.25 -15.11 11.57
N ASP A 63 2.37 -16.39 11.90
CA ASP A 63 3.64 -17.09 12.10
C ASP A 63 4.50 -17.13 10.83
N TYR A 64 3.91 -17.51 9.69
CA TYR A 64 4.59 -17.50 8.40
C TYR A 64 4.84 -16.06 7.92
N PHE A 65 3.83 -15.19 8.08
CA PHE A 65 3.90 -13.82 7.56
C PHE A 65 4.59 -12.84 8.51
N GLU A 66 5.11 -13.29 9.66
CA GLU A 66 5.77 -12.44 10.66
C GLU A 66 6.83 -11.51 10.04
N PRO A 67 7.74 -11.99 9.16
CA PRO A 67 8.77 -11.12 8.60
C PRO A 67 8.17 -9.98 7.78
N TYR A 68 7.15 -10.26 6.97
CA TYR A 68 6.48 -9.25 6.16
C TYR A 68 5.64 -8.29 7.01
N LEU A 69 4.94 -8.80 8.02
CA LEU A 69 4.15 -7.97 8.93
C LEU A 69 5.08 -7.03 9.73
N ALA A 70 6.25 -7.51 10.14
CA ALA A 70 7.29 -6.68 10.75
C ALA A 70 7.77 -5.56 9.81
N LEU A 71 7.95 -5.84 8.51
CA LEU A 71 8.29 -4.82 7.52
C LEU A 71 7.21 -3.73 7.37
N GLU A 72 5.95 -4.13 7.25
CA GLU A 72 4.84 -3.17 7.13
C GLU A 72 4.68 -2.34 8.41
N ASN A 73 4.88 -2.96 9.58
CA ASN A 73 4.89 -2.26 10.85
C ASN A 73 6.04 -1.24 10.92
N ALA A 74 7.26 -1.63 10.54
CA ALA A 74 8.41 -0.73 10.52
C ALA A 74 8.21 0.44 9.53
N ARG A 75 7.61 0.17 8.36
CA ARG A 75 7.20 1.21 7.41
C ARG A 75 6.19 2.17 8.02
N ALA A 76 5.16 1.65 8.70
CA ALA A 76 4.16 2.46 9.37
C ALA A 76 4.79 3.31 10.47
N GLU A 77 5.70 2.77 11.28
CA GLU A 77 6.42 3.52 12.31
C GLU A 77 7.24 4.68 11.73
N VAL A 78 7.95 4.45 10.62
CA VAL A 78 8.68 5.54 9.93
C VAL A 78 7.72 6.63 9.47
N MET A 79 6.63 6.24 8.80
CA MET A 79 5.62 7.20 8.34
C MET A 79 5.05 8.01 9.51
N LEU A 80 4.68 7.36 10.60
CA LEU A 80 4.09 8.01 11.77
C LEU A 80 5.07 8.94 12.49
N ARG A 81 6.33 8.54 12.64
CA ARG A 81 7.39 9.38 13.22
C ARG A 81 7.64 10.62 12.38
N GLU A 82 7.68 10.49 11.07
CA GLU A 82 7.90 11.63 10.17
C GLU A 82 6.68 12.56 10.10
N ILE A 83 5.46 12.02 10.13
CA ILE A 83 4.23 12.82 10.28
C ILE A 83 4.28 13.64 11.57
N ASP A 84 4.65 13.02 12.70
CA ASP A 84 4.76 13.72 13.99
C ASP A 84 5.81 14.83 13.93
N ALA A 85 6.98 14.55 13.33
CA ALA A 85 8.05 15.53 13.20
C ALA A 85 7.64 16.74 12.35
N PHE A 86 7.04 16.48 11.19
CA PHE A 86 6.56 17.53 10.28
C PHE A 86 5.43 18.37 10.90
N LEU A 87 4.46 17.73 11.54
CA LEU A 87 3.33 18.43 12.17
C LEU A 87 3.70 19.10 13.50
N HIS A 88 4.89 18.82 14.04
CA HIS A 88 5.24 19.11 15.43
C HIS A 88 4.21 18.54 16.41
N ALA A 89 3.68 17.35 16.11
CA ALA A 89 2.62 16.70 16.85
C ALA A 89 3.16 15.74 17.90
N LYS A 90 2.43 15.59 19.01
CA LYS A 90 2.55 14.41 19.87
C LYS A 90 1.67 13.29 19.29
N PRO A 91 1.98 12.01 19.54
CA PRO A 91 1.21 10.89 18.98
C PRO A 91 -0.30 10.97 19.22
N LYS A 92 -0.71 11.45 20.40
CA LYS A 92 -2.14 11.61 20.76
C LYS A 92 -2.86 12.74 20.00
N ASP A 93 -2.11 13.71 19.48
CA ASP A 93 -2.65 14.91 18.81
C ASP A 93 -2.50 14.78 17.27
N ARG A 94 -1.85 13.71 16.79
CA ARG A 94 -1.48 13.49 15.38
C ARG A 94 -2.67 13.58 14.43
N ASP A 95 -3.73 12.82 14.71
CA ASP A 95 -4.88 12.72 13.79
C ASP A 95 -5.61 14.06 13.64
N GLU A 96 -5.72 14.82 14.75
CA GLU A 96 -6.32 16.15 14.74
C GLU A 96 -5.45 17.14 13.94
N MET A 97 -4.15 17.16 14.19
CA MET A 97 -3.21 18.04 13.49
C MET A 97 -3.12 17.70 11.99
N PHE A 98 -3.09 16.41 11.66
CA PHE A 98 -3.10 15.94 10.28
C PHE A 98 -4.37 16.37 9.56
N THR A 99 -5.54 16.18 10.20
CA THR A 99 -6.83 16.65 9.66
C THR A 99 -6.81 18.15 9.42
N LYS A 100 -6.34 18.96 10.39
CA LYS A 100 -6.21 20.42 10.25
C LYS A 100 -5.28 20.83 9.10
N PHE A 101 -4.17 20.12 8.91
CA PHE A 101 -3.27 20.35 7.79
C PHE A 101 -3.97 20.05 6.45
N MET A 102 -4.66 18.91 6.35
CA MET A 102 -5.31 18.48 5.12
C MET A 102 -6.45 19.43 4.69
N ILE A 103 -7.26 19.92 5.64
CA ILE A 103 -8.39 20.80 5.33
C ILE A 103 -8.00 22.25 4.98
N ARG A 104 -6.75 22.65 5.25
CA ARG A 104 -6.25 24.00 4.91
C ARG A 104 -5.71 24.10 3.49
N GLY A 105 -5.34 22.98 2.88
CA GLY A 105 -4.80 22.96 1.53
C GLY A 105 -5.86 22.76 0.45
N ASP A 106 -5.46 22.93 -0.80
CA ASP A 106 -6.33 22.86 -1.98
C ASP A 106 -7.00 21.50 -2.17
N CYS A 107 -6.43 20.44 -1.59
CA CYS A 107 -6.94 19.08 -1.69
C CYS A 107 -7.94 18.70 -0.58
N LYS A 108 -8.46 19.68 0.17
CA LYS A 108 -9.46 19.47 1.22
C LYS A 108 -10.62 18.59 0.77
N GLU A 109 -11.25 18.90 -0.37
CA GLU A 109 -12.45 18.18 -0.80
C GLU A 109 -12.13 16.72 -1.18
N ALA A 110 -10.99 16.47 -1.82
CA ALA A 110 -10.51 15.11 -2.08
C ALA A 110 -10.20 14.36 -0.77
N PHE A 111 -9.64 15.05 0.24
CA PHE A 111 -9.37 14.47 1.55
C PHE A 111 -10.65 14.12 2.29
N MET A 112 -11.65 14.99 2.30
CA MET A 112 -12.94 14.74 2.93
C MET A 112 -13.65 13.54 2.29
N ALA A 113 -13.63 13.43 0.96
CA ALA A 113 -14.17 12.28 0.24
C ALA A 113 -13.46 10.97 0.62
N TRP A 114 -12.13 10.97 0.70
CA TRP A 114 -11.38 9.80 1.18
C TRP A 114 -11.70 9.48 2.65
N ASN A 115 -11.75 10.47 3.53
CA ASN A 115 -12.04 10.28 4.95
C ASN A 115 -13.45 9.70 5.18
N ASP A 116 -14.46 10.20 4.47
CA ASP A 116 -15.82 9.66 4.58
C ASP A 116 -15.91 8.24 4.01
N PHE A 117 -15.20 7.96 2.92
CA PHE A 117 -15.02 6.60 2.42
C PHE A 117 -14.40 5.69 3.50
N CYS A 118 -13.33 6.13 4.18
CA CYS A 118 -12.68 5.38 5.24
C CYS A 118 -13.64 5.06 6.40
N LYS A 119 -14.49 6.02 6.81
CA LYS A 119 -15.47 5.81 7.88
C LYS A 119 -16.47 4.73 7.50
N GLU A 120 -16.98 4.74 6.28
CA GLU A 120 -17.90 3.71 5.79
C GLU A 120 -17.22 2.35 5.62
N ALA A 121 -15.99 2.31 5.11
CA ALA A 121 -15.20 1.08 5.00
C ALA A 121 -14.99 0.44 6.39
N LYS A 122 -14.66 1.25 7.41
CA LYS A 122 -14.47 0.78 8.79
C LYS A 122 -15.74 0.16 9.38
N LYS A 123 -16.91 0.77 9.18
CA LYS A 123 -18.20 0.20 9.63
C LYS A 123 -18.47 -1.18 9.04
N ASN A 124 -17.95 -1.43 7.84
CA ASN A 124 -18.14 -2.67 7.09
C ASN A 124 -16.93 -3.64 7.19
N ASN A 125 -15.94 -3.37 8.05
CA ASN A 125 -14.69 -4.14 8.15
C ASN A 125 -13.97 -4.32 6.79
N LYS A 126 -14.03 -3.29 5.94
CA LYS A 126 -13.36 -3.22 4.63
C LYS A 126 -12.13 -2.31 4.72
N SER A 127 -11.13 -2.58 3.89
CA SER A 127 -9.94 -1.74 3.78
C SER A 127 -10.27 -0.36 3.19
N CYS A 128 -9.57 0.66 3.66
CA CYS A 128 -9.61 2.01 3.10
C CYS A 128 -8.41 2.35 2.20
N LEU A 129 -7.48 1.38 2.06
CA LEU A 129 -6.29 1.49 1.23
C LEU A 129 -6.59 1.05 -0.21
N HIS A 130 -5.80 1.54 -1.16
CA HIS A 130 -5.93 1.19 -2.59
C HIS A 130 -7.33 1.49 -3.16
N THR A 131 -7.84 2.69 -2.86
CA THR A 131 -9.19 3.12 -3.26
C THR A 131 -9.12 4.26 -4.29
N PRO A 132 -10.14 4.41 -5.16
CA PRO A 132 -10.21 5.54 -6.09
C PRO A 132 -10.12 6.91 -5.40
N THR A 133 -10.68 7.03 -4.19
CA THR A 133 -10.67 8.27 -3.41
C THR A 133 -9.26 8.57 -2.87
N MET A 134 -8.51 7.55 -2.45
CA MET A 134 -7.10 7.69 -2.08
C MET A 134 -6.25 8.11 -3.28
N ASP A 135 -6.42 7.48 -4.45
CA ASP A 135 -5.70 7.85 -5.67
C ASP A 135 -5.99 9.29 -6.10
N THR A 136 -7.25 9.72 -5.99
CA THR A 136 -7.68 11.09 -6.29
C THR A 136 -7.00 12.08 -5.33
N LEU A 137 -6.96 11.77 -4.04
CA LEU A 137 -6.25 12.57 -3.04
C LEU A 137 -4.76 12.70 -3.37
N PHE A 138 -4.07 11.59 -3.68
CA PHE A 138 -2.65 11.61 -4.05
C PHE A 138 -2.38 12.39 -5.33
N LYS A 139 -3.24 12.26 -6.35
CA LYS A 139 -3.13 13.05 -7.58
C LYS A 139 -3.26 14.54 -7.30
N CYS A 140 -4.24 14.92 -6.47
CA CYS A 140 -4.40 16.31 -6.05
C CYS A 140 -3.15 16.80 -5.30
N MET A 141 -2.68 16.08 -4.28
CA MET A 141 -1.50 16.51 -3.51
C MET A 141 -0.26 16.70 -4.38
N LYS A 142 -0.08 15.85 -5.40
CA LYS A 142 1.02 15.99 -6.38
C LYS A 142 0.86 17.20 -7.29
N ALA A 143 -0.36 17.53 -7.71
CA ALA A 143 -0.64 18.71 -8.52
C ALA A 143 -0.44 20.01 -7.71
N HIS A 144 -0.71 19.96 -6.40
CA HIS A 144 -0.54 21.07 -5.46
C HIS A 144 0.68 20.85 -4.55
N SER A 145 1.79 20.37 -5.15
CA SER A 145 2.94 19.89 -4.39
C SER A 145 3.58 20.95 -3.51
N ASP A 146 3.47 22.23 -3.84
CA ASP A 146 4.12 23.30 -3.06
C ASP A 146 3.63 23.32 -1.60
N TYR A 147 2.32 23.12 -1.39
CA TYR A 147 1.75 23.00 -0.05
C TYR A 147 1.99 21.60 0.56
N TYR A 148 1.83 20.54 -0.24
CA TYR A 148 1.88 19.15 0.25
C TYR A 148 3.28 18.53 0.26
N HIS A 149 4.33 19.27 -0.11
CA HIS A 149 5.69 18.79 -0.23
C HIS A 149 6.18 18.05 1.03
N PRO A 150 5.96 18.55 2.26
CA PRO A 150 6.40 17.84 3.46
C PRO A 150 5.73 16.46 3.59
N LEU A 151 4.41 16.39 3.38
CA LEU A 151 3.66 15.14 3.48
C LEU A 151 4.03 14.15 2.37
N LEU A 152 4.21 14.63 1.14
CA LEU A 152 4.68 13.81 0.02
C LEU A 152 6.08 13.23 0.29
N THR A 153 6.94 13.99 0.98
CA THR A 153 8.26 13.52 1.41
C THR A 153 8.13 12.39 2.42
N VAL A 154 7.22 12.50 3.39
CA VAL A 154 6.96 11.41 4.35
C VAL A 154 6.57 10.11 3.65
N PHE A 155 5.63 10.20 2.70
CA PHE A 155 5.21 9.01 1.94
C PHE A 155 6.35 8.39 1.13
N LYS A 156 7.19 9.23 0.52
CA LYS A 156 8.37 8.77 -0.22
C LYS A 156 9.38 8.07 0.70
N ASN A 157 9.69 8.65 1.85
CA ASN A 157 10.65 8.08 2.79
C ASN A 157 10.16 6.73 3.33
N ALA A 158 8.87 6.63 3.68
CA ALA A 158 8.28 5.36 4.10
C ALA A 158 8.35 4.29 2.98
N GLU A 159 8.08 4.67 1.72
CA GLU A 159 8.22 3.76 0.57
C GLU A 159 9.68 3.33 0.34
N GLU A 160 10.63 4.24 0.45
CA GLU A 160 12.06 3.93 0.32
C GLU A 160 12.57 3.04 1.45
N HIS A 161 12.12 3.28 2.69
CA HIS A 161 12.40 2.42 3.83
C HIS A 161 11.91 1.00 3.57
N PHE A 162 10.64 0.85 3.17
CA PHE A 162 10.07 -0.46 2.85
C PHE A 162 10.82 -1.19 1.73
N LYS A 163 11.19 -0.48 0.65
CA LYS A 163 11.99 -1.05 -0.44
C LYS A 163 13.38 -1.50 0.01
N LYS A 164 14.02 -0.78 0.93
CA LYS A 164 15.33 -1.16 1.49
C LYS A 164 15.22 -2.41 2.35
N GLU A 165 14.23 -2.45 3.23
CA GLU A 165 14.03 -3.58 4.13
C GLU A 165 13.61 -4.86 3.39
N ILE A 166 12.77 -4.77 2.36
CA ILE A 166 12.48 -5.92 1.48
C ILE A 166 13.77 -6.48 0.87
N LYS A 167 14.62 -5.62 0.29
CA LYS A 167 15.90 -6.07 -0.29
C LYS A 167 16.81 -6.71 0.76
N ALA A 168 16.76 -6.25 2.00
CA ALA A 168 17.52 -6.83 3.10
C ALA A 168 16.99 -8.22 3.50
N LEU A 169 15.67 -8.42 3.54
CA LEU A 169 15.07 -9.75 3.74
C LEU A 169 15.46 -10.71 2.61
N ASP A 170 15.37 -10.27 1.36
CA ASP A 170 15.74 -11.07 0.19
C ASP A 170 17.21 -11.55 0.26
N THR A 171 18.10 -10.74 0.83
CA THR A 171 19.53 -11.06 0.99
C THR A 171 19.79 -12.03 2.15
N ARG A 172 18.94 -12.04 3.19
CA ARG A 172 19.04 -12.93 4.35
C ARG A 172 18.51 -14.32 4.05
N GLU A 173 17.42 -14.44 3.29
CA GLU A 173 16.88 -15.74 2.85
C GLU A 173 17.71 -16.39 1.73
N GLY A 174 18.50 -15.62 0.98
CA GLY A 174 19.47 -16.14 0.00
C GLY A 174 20.79 -16.64 0.59
N ALA A 175 20.96 -16.57 1.92
CA ALA A 175 22.20 -16.90 2.63
C ALA A 175 22.08 -18.11 3.56
N GLU A 176 21.12 -19.03 3.32
CA GLU A 176 21.24 -20.40 3.85
C GLU A 176 22.22 -21.19 2.97
N PRO A 177 23.48 -21.43 3.40
CA PRO A 177 24.28 -22.46 2.76
C PRO A 177 23.62 -23.80 3.04
N ASP A 178 23.33 -24.51 1.95
CA ASP A 178 23.06 -25.94 1.93
C ASP A 178 24.22 -26.65 2.65
N ALA A 179 24.00 -26.97 3.93
CA ALA A 179 24.91 -27.71 4.78
C ALA A 179 24.29 -29.07 5.12
N ASP A 180 23.86 -29.81 4.11
CA ASP A 180 23.90 -31.27 4.16
C ASP A 180 24.19 -31.87 2.77
N ALA A 181 25.45 -31.74 2.36
CA ALA A 181 26.02 -32.53 1.28
C ALA A 181 27.50 -32.80 1.54
N ASN A 182 27.82 -33.64 2.53
CA ASN A 182 28.84 -34.65 2.30
C ASN A 182 28.78 -35.83 3.28
N ARG A 183 28.49 -36.97 2.65
CA ARG A 183 28.71 -38.36 3.01
C ARG A 183 30.09 -38.64 3.62
#